data_AF-A0A8T1WFA3-F1
#
_entry.id   AF-A0A8T1WFA3-F1
#
_cell.length_a   1.000
_cell.length_b   1.000
_cell.length_c   1.000
_cell.angle_alpha   90.00
_cell.angle_beta   90.00
_cell.angle_gamma   90.00
#
_symmetry.space_group_name_H-M   'P 1'
#
loop_
_entity.id
_entity.type
_entity.pdbx_description
1 polymer ?
#
loop_
_entity_poly.entity_id
_entity_poly.type
_entity_poly.pdbx_seq_one_letter_code
_entity_poly.pdbx_strand_id
1 'polypeptide(L)'
;MPPPSLQSTDRLVRVDGQEVSALSFQDVIDSPVGSVIVLPLFKPLGSVHILSGFARVEILSPQELEFEPTTEQREGDVVEWLEAIARQKAEQEARELEIANNKKLQERLEMERREEEARIQREWEMLEKMNKEEYERTRMTPHDMVAGKRRDGLEFRYEVEFATRGPIGLNWDLNTEDKAVVSHLDRKLPAEKMNVIAPRDQLIALNGVDTSKMGPQEVVDVYLGSSLPRKLVFLVQMSSERAAAKAAAKAGPGAVVNWTLAFSTPEVLNGWEVRLHLAKWSASPELNTANDSSRLPMRLAFSRPITGCNHFSAASSSADEKADGVVYLAYRGGCSFIDKANTAKAANGKALVVVNNVNGDGRFNPTTVDEHVDISVLMMAKLDGELIMSVMEHQEILAQMYEERPDQIPTPLEEPKRLTNQELAIASNAKKSARTLTFWYINATPTDSQELGNSSSPPETLEFQVLPALFGGKIPTIPYRIVAAYPQETACHSKGLGIFGTRAVVLVKRGGCSFGVKMRAVQDVGGAGMLLLNSDESLIPLMTDPREVEGLKIWGASIGLRNGTAIQDILAKSKTLPTLVKIYPHEEEPPDTTDSPN
;
A
#
# COMPACT_ATOMS: atom_id res chain seq x y z
N MET A 1 -52.61 63.20 26.04
CA MET A 1 -53.85 63.73 26.67
C MET A 1 -54.19 62.82 27.85
N PRO A 2 -54.57 63.35 29.02
CA PRO A 2 -55.10 62.52 30.10
C PRO A 2 -56.42 61.86 29.68
N PRO A 3 -56.74 60.66 30.20
CA PRO A 3 -58.03 60.03 29.92
C PRO A 3 -59.18 60.89 30.47
N PRO A 4 -60.36 60.88 29.81
CA PRO A 4 -61.54 61.54 30.33
C PRO A 4 -61.91 60.99 31.71
N SER A 5 -62.36 61.85 32.61
CA SER A 5 -62.84 61.44 33.93
C SER A 5 -64.17 60.71 33.82
N LEU A 6 -64.33 59.65 34.61
CA LEU A 6 -65.55 58.86 34.68
C LEU A 6 -66.74 59.73 35.15
N GLN A 7 -67.83 59.70 34.40
CA GLN A 7 -69.07 60.44 34.66
C GLN A 7 -70.11 59.53 35.29
N SER A 8 -71.08 60.10 36.02
CA SER A 8 -72.19 59.34 36.61
C SER A 8 -73.10 58.65 35.57
N THR A 9 -73.01 59.06 34.31
CA THR A 9 -73.71 58.45 33.17
C THR A 9 -72.94 57.30 32.53
N ASP A 10 -71.69 57.04 32.95
CA ASP A 10 -70.86 56.01 32.36
C ASP A 10 -71.30 54.63 32.86
N ARG A 11 -71.56 53.73 31.92
CA ARG A 11 -71.92 52.34 32.21
C ARG A 11 -70.66 51.49 32.27
N LEU A 12 -70.53 50.70 33.33
CA LEU A 12 -69.54 49.63 33.38
C LEU A 12 -69.99 48.51 32.43
N VAL A 13 -69.23 48.29 31.35
CA VAL A 13 -69.56 47.28 30.33
C VAL A 13 -68.64 46.06 30.41
N ARG A 14 -67.37 46.24 30.80
CA ARG A 14 -66.38 45.16 30.86
C ARG A 14 -65.47 45.31 32.06
N VAL A 15 -64.97 44.18 32.55
CA VAL A 15 -63.90 44.09 33.55
C VAL A 15 -62.91 43.06 33.05
N ASP A 16 -61.63 43.43 33.01
CA ASP A 16 -60.54 42.57 32.54
C ASP A 16 -60.83 41.91 31.18
N GLY A 17 -61.48 42.65 30.28
CA GLY A 17 -61.84 42.17 28.94
C GLY A 17 -63.07 41.26 28.87
N GLN A 18 -63.75 40.98 29.97
CA GLN A 18 -65.01 40.19 29.97
C GLN A 18 -66.21 41.10 30.13
N GLU A 19 -67.30 40.83 29.40
CA GLU A 19 -68.54 41.61 29.51
C GLU A 19 -69.20 41.37 30.87
N VAL A 20 -69.52 42.47 31.55
CA VAL A 20 -70.26 42.43 32.80
C VAL A 20 -71.73 42.21 32.48
N SER A 21 -72.29 41.13 33.01
CA SER A 21 -73.67 40.74 32.77
C SER A 21 -74.65 41.73 33.37
N ALA A 22 -75.76 41.95 32.66
CA ALA A 22 -76.94 42.65 33.17
C ALA A 22 -77.99 41.67 33.76
N LEU A 23 -77.72 40.37 33.70
CA LEU A 23 -78.61 39.32 34.19
C LEU A 23 -78.52 39.18 35.72
N SER A 24 -79.58 38.65 36.33
CA SER A 24 -79.54 38.28 37.75
C SER A 24 -78.68 37.02 37.95
N PHE A 25 -78.19 36.79 39.18
CA PHE A 25 -77.42 35.58 39.49
C PHE A 25 -78.19 34.29 39.14
N GLN A 26 -79.52 34.29 39.34
CA GLN A 26 -80.37 33.13 39.02
C GLN A 26 -80.41 32.86 37.52
N ASP A 27 -80.53 33.91 36.70
CA ASP A 27 -80.54 33.76 35.23
C ASP A 27 -79.16 33.33 34.69
N VAL A 28 -78.08 33.65 35.42
CA VAL A 28 -76.71 33.25 35.06
C VAL A 28 -76.48 31.75 35.26
N ILE A 29 -77.04 31.14 36.30
CA ILE A 29 -76.88 29.69 36.52
C ILE A 29 -77.74 28.84 35.57
N ASP A 30 -78.82 29.42 35.03
CA ASP A 30 -79.68 28.80 34.02
C ASP A 30 -79.17 29.00 32.58
N SER A 31 -77.97 29.58 32.42
CA SER A 31 -77.36 29.83 31.11
C SER A 31 -76.85 28.53 30.44
N PRO A 32 -76.71 28.52 29.10
CA PRO A 32 -76.25 27.33 28.37
C PRO A 32 -74.90 26.80 28.85
N VAL A 33 -74.71 25.49 28.72
CA VAL A 33 -73.44 24.83 29.04
C VAL A 33 -72.30 25.41 28.19
N GLY A 34 -71.16 25.70 28.82
CA GLY A 34 -70.02 26.40 28.22
C GLY A 34 -70.07 27.93 28.34
N SER A 35 -71.14 28.49 28.92
CA SER A 35 -71.22 29.93 29.15
C SER A 35 -70.29 30.39 30.28
N VAL A 36 -69.66 31.55 30.07
CA VAL A 36 -68.80 32.24 31.03
C VAL A 36 -69.36 33.63 31.24
N ILE A 37 -69.75 33.95 32.47
CA ILE A 37 -70.47 35.17 32.79
C ILE A 37 -69.84 35.86 34.00
N VAL A 38 -69.62 37.17 33.90
CA VAL A 38 -69.07 37.99 34.99
C VAL A 38 -70.16 38.85 35.62
N LEU A 39 -70.31 38.75 36.93
CA LEU A 39 -71.31 39.46 37.72
C LEU A 39 -70.65 40.46 38.68
N PRO A 40 -71.16 41.70 38.78
CA PRO A 40 -70.70 42.66 39.78
C PRO A 40 -71.21 42.25 41.17
N LEU A 41 -70.33 42.27 42.16
CA LEU A 41 -70.65 42.01 43.55
C LEU A 41 -70.78 43.33 44.29
N PHE A 42 -71.94 43.60 44.89
CA PHE A 42 -72.17 44.81 45.66
C PHE A 42 -72.22 44.52 47.17
N LYS A 43 -71.63 45.41 47.97
CA LYS A 43 -71.76 45.44 49.44
C LYS A 43 -72.62 46.62 49.87
N PRO A 44 -73.57 46.44 50.80
CA PRO A 44 -74.38 47.55 51.30
C PRO A 44 -73.55 48.47 52.21
N LEU A 45 -73.68 49.79 52.03
CA LEU A 45 -73.16 50.82 52.92
C LEU A 45 -74.24 51.88 53.17
N GLY A 46 -75.03 51.70 54.24
CA GLY A 46 -76.21 52.53 54.50
C GLY A 46 -77.33 52.25 53.50
N SER A 47 -77.84 53.30 52.83
CA SER A 47 -78.85 53.19 51.76
C SER A 47 -78.25 52.99 50.36
N VAL A 48 -76.93 52.89 50.23
CA VAL A 48 -76.21 52.80 48.94
C VAL A 48 -75.50 51.45 48.84
N HIS A 49 -75.46 50.88 47.63
CA HIS A 49 -74.71 49.67 47.33
C HIS A 49 -73.37 50.05 46.69
N ILE A 50 -72.26 49.63 47.29
CA ILE A 50 -70.91 49.90 46.79
C ILE A 50 -70.38 48.67 46.08
N LEU A 51 -69.87 48.83 44.87
CA LEU A 51 -69.20 47.77 44.15
C LEU A 51 -68.01 47.24 44.96
N SER A 52 -68.01 45.94 45.21
CA SER A 52 -67.05 45.26 46.09
C SER A 52 -66.14 44.26 45.37
N GLY A 53 -66.49 43.86 44.15
CA GLY A 53 -65.73 42.92 43.33
C GLY A 53 -66.55 42.37 42.17
N PHE A 54 -66.06 41.30 41.55
CA PHE A 54 -66.74 40.58 40.47
C PHE A 54 -66.64 39.07 40.69
N ALA A 55 -67.70 38.32 40.35
CA ALA A 55 -67.72 36.87 40.33
C ALA A 55 -67.76 36.36 38.89
N ARG A 56 -66.92 35.38 38.56
CA ARG A 56 -66.95 34.67 37.28
C ARG A 56 -67.65 33.33 37.48
N VAL A 57 -68.76 33.12 36.77
CA VAL A 57 -69.54 31.88 36.78
C VAL A 57 -69.35 31.18 35.44
N GLU A 58 -69.01 29.89 35.47
CA GLU A 58 -68.80 29.07 34.28
C GLU A 58 -69.62 27.78 34.40
N ILE A 59 -70.41 27.49 33.36
CA ILE A 59 -71.23 26.27 33.29
C ILE A 59 -70.44 25.19 32.53
N LEU A 60 -70.03 24.11 33.19
CA LEU A 60 -69.11 23.11 32.63
C LEU A 60 -69.79 22.09 31.68
N SER A 61 -69.16 21.76 30.55
CA SER A 61 -69.53 20.65 29.63
C SER A 61 -68.52 19.51 29.69
N PRO A 62 -68.53 18.66 30.73
CA PRO A 62 -67.51 17.63 30.90
C PRO A 62 -67.56 16.55 29.80
N GLN A 63 -66.40 16.17 29.27
CA GLN A 63 -66.25 14.98 28.41
C GLN A 63 -65.89 13.73 29.23
N GLU A 64 -65.36 13.93 30.42
CA GLU A 64 -64.95 12.88 31.35
C GLU A 64 -65.61 13.16 32.69
N LEU A 65 -66.18 12.10 33.28
CA LEU A 65 -66.78 12.12 34.60
C LEU A 65 -66.13 11.01 35.39
N GLU A 66 -65.47 11.37 36.48
CA GLU A 66 -64.85 10.44 37.40
C GLU A 66 -65.84 10.13 38.53
N PHE A 67 -66.03 8.84 38.83
CA PHE A 67 -66.93 8.37 39.87
C PHE A 67 -66.15 7.47 40.83
N GLU A 68 -66.34 7.69 42.13
CA GLU A 68 -65.78 6.84 43.17
C GLU A 68 -66.84 5.81 43.63
N PRO A 69 -66.51 4.51 43.70
CA PRO A 69 -67.43 3.52 44.24
C PRO A 69 -67.64 3.76 45.75
N THR A 70 -68.90 3.94 46.16
CA THR A 70 -69.23 4.24 47.57
C THR A 70 -69.51 2.99 48.43
N THR A 71 -69.38 1.79 47.87
CA THR A 71 -69.63 0.53 48.59
C THR A 71 -68.52 -0.48 48.31
N GLU A 72 -68.12 -1.24 49.34
CA GLU A 72 -67.06 -2.26 49.23
C GLU A 72 -67.36 -3.30 48.13
N GLN A 73 -68.64 -3.67 47.96
CA GLN A 73 -69.04 -4.60 46.90
C GLN A 73 -68.80 -4.01 45.50
N ARG A 74 -69.07 -2.71 45.32
CA ARG A 74 -68.88 -2.05 44.02
C ARG A 74 -67.41 -1.79 43.72
N GLU A 75 -66.60 -1.55 44.75
CA GLU A 75 -65.15 -1.44 44.64
C GLU A 75 -64.54 -2.76 44.15
N GLY A 76 -64.99 -3.90 44.71
CA GLY A 76 -64.60 -5.24 44.25
C GLY A 76 -64.90 -5.48 42.77
N ASP A 77 -66.13 -5.19 42.33
CA ASP A 77 -66.53 -5.35 40.91
C ASP A 77 -65.66 -4.52 39.95
N VAL A 78 -65.30 -3.29 40.34
CA VAL A 78 -64.48 -2.38 39.51
C VAL A 78 -63.04 -2.89 39.42
N VAL A 79 -62.47 -3.38 40.52
CA VAL A 79 -61.12 -3.97 40.53
C VAL A 79 -61.07 -5.20 39.63
N GLU A 80 -62.03 -6.13 39.76
CA GLU A 80 -62.08 -7.33 38.91
C GLU A 80 -62.20 -6.97 37.43
N TRP A 81 -63.02 -5.97 37.10
CA TRP A 81 -63.18 -5.49 35.72
C TRP A 81 -61.89 -4.88 35.16
N LEU A 82 -61.18 -4.06 35.94
CA LEU A 82 -59.89 -3.49 35.54
C LEU A 82 -58.82 -4.56 35.33
N GLU A 83 -58.76 -5.57 36.21
CA GLU A 83 -57.84 -6.71 36.06
C GLU A 83 -58.16 -7.58 34.84
N ALA A 84 -59.45 -7.73 34.49
CA ALA A 84 -59.86 -8.44 33.29
C ALA A 84 -59.44 -7.69 32.01
N ILE A 85 -59.62 -6.37 31.98
CA ILE A 85 -59.16 -5.51 30.88
C ILE A 85 -57.63 -5.58 30.74
N ALA A 86 -56.90 -5.50 31.85
CA ALA A 86 -55.44 -5.57 31.86
C ALA A 86 -54.93 -6.92 31.30
N ARG A 87 -55.56 -8.03 31.70
CA ARG A 87 -55.24 -9.37 31.18
C ARG A 87 -55.49 -9.48 29.68
N GLN A 88 -56.62 -8.99 29.20
CA GLN A 88 -56.97 -9.05 27.77
C GLN A 88 -56.01 -8.22 26.92
N LYS A 89 -55.60 -7.04 27.41
CA LYS A 89 -54.62 -6.18 26.75
C LYS A 89 -53.25 -6.84 26.68
N ALA A 90 -52.77 -7.43 27.78
CA ALA A 90 -51.50 -8.13 27.83
C ALA A 90 -51.48 -9.35 26.87
N GLU A 91 -52.59 -10.07 26.75
CA GLU A 91 -52.70 -11.20 25.83
C GLU A 91 -52.68 -10.76 24.35
N GLN A 92 -53.33 -9.64 24.02
CA GLN A 92 -53.26 -9.07 22.66
C GLN A 92 -51.84 -8.62 22.30
N GLU A 93 -51.18 -7.89 23.20
CA GLU A 93 -49.80 -7.42 22.99
C GLU A 93 -48.83 -8.60 22.81
N ALA A 94 -48.99 -9.68 23.59
CA ALA A 94 -48.19 -10.89 23.45
C ALA A 94 -48.38 -11.57 22.09
N ARG A 95 -49.62 -11.68 21.59
CA ARG A 95 -49.91 -12.26 20.26
C ARG A 95 -49.35 -11.40 19.13
N GLU A 96 -49.43 -10.08 19.24
CA GLU A 96 -48.87 -9.17 18.23
C GLU A 96 -47.35 -9.27 18.16
N LEU A 97 -46.67 -9.37 19.32
CA LEU A 97 -45.23 -9.58 19.39
C LEU A 97 -44.81 -10.93 18.78
N GLU A 98 -45.56 -12.00 19.04
CA GLU A 98 -45.31 -13.32 18.46
C GLU A 98 -45.43 -13.30 16.93
N ILE A 99 -46.47 -12.68 16.40
CA ILE A 99 -46.68 -12.51 14.95
C ILE A 99 -45.53 -11.69 14.34
N ALA A 100 -45.14 -10.59 14.97
CA ALA A 100 -44.03 -9.75 14.49
C ALA A 100 -42.70 -10.51 14.48
N ASN A 101 -42.41 -11.31 15.51
CA ASN A 101 -41.18 -12.09 15.59
C ASN A 101 -41.15 -13.21 14.54
N ASN A 102 -42.27 -13.92 14.36
CA ASN A 102 -42.39 -14.97 13.35
C ASN A 102 -42.22 -14.41 11.92
N LYS A 103 -42.79 -13.23 11.64
CA LYS A 103 -42.60 -12.54 10.35
C LYS A 103 -41.13 -12.18 10.11
N LYS A 104 -40.46 -11.61 11.12
CA LYS A 104 -39.04 -11.23 11.03
C LYS A 104 -38.13 -12.44 10.82
N LEU A 105 -38.46 -13.57 11.43
CA LEU A 105 -37.74 -14.83 11.24
C LEU A 105 -37.89 -15.36 9.80
N GLN A 106 -39.09 -15.32 9.24
CA GLN A 106 -39.34 -15.73 7.86
C GLN A 106 -38.56 -14.87 6.85
N GLU A 107 -38.56 -13.54 7.04
CA GLU A 107 -37.80 -12.63 6.18
C GLU A 107 -36.29 -12.91 6.23
N ARG A 108 -35.74 -13.23 7.40
CA ARG A 108 -34.31 -13.59 7.56
C ARG A 108 -33.98 -14.90 6.82
N LEU A 109 -34.79 -15.93 7.01
CA LEU A 109 -34.59 -17.23 6.34
C LEU A 109 -34.68 -17.10 4.81
N GLU A 110 -35.57 -16.24 4.32
CA GLU A 110 -35.69 -15.99 2.88
C GLU A 110 -34.47 -15.23 2.31
N MET A 111 -33.93 -14.26 3.06
CA MET A 111 -32.68 -13.59 2.67
C MET A 111 -31.49 -14.57 2.65
N GLU A 112 -31.33 -15.38 3.70
CA GLU A 112 -30.26 -16.39 3.76
C GLU A 112 -30.35 -17.38 2.58
N ARG A 113 -31.56 -17.83 2.23
CA ARG A 113 -31.77 -18.70 1.06
C ARG A 113 -31.35 -18.01 -0.24
N ARG A 114 -31.71 -16.74 -0.45
CA ARG A 114 -31.33 -15.98 -1.65
C ARG A 114 -29.83 -15.77 -1.75
N GLU A 115 -29.16 -15.53 -0.62
CA GLU A 115 -27.70 -15.38 -0.57
C GLU A 115 -26.99 -16.70 -0.91
N GLU A 116 -27.49 -17.82 -0.38
CA GLU A 116 -26.96 -19.16 -0.67
C GLU A 116 -27.15 -19.54 -2.15
N GLU A 117 -28.35 -19.34 -2.70
CA GLU A 117 -28.63 -19.57 -4.12
C GLU A 117 -27.74 -18.70 -5.02
N ALA A 118 -27.54 -17.42 -4.67
CA ALA A 118 -26.64 -16.53 -5.39
C ALA A 118 -25.16 -16.96 -5.30
N ARG A 119 -24.73 -17.52 -4.16
CA ARG A 119 -23.37 -18.06 -4.01
C ARG A 119 -23.16 -19.27 -4.90
N ILE A 120 -24.08 -20.23 -4.86
CA ILE A 120 -24.03 -21.44 -5.70
C ILE A 120 -23.99 -21.07 -7.18
N GLN A 121 -24.80 -20.10 -7.61
CA GLN A 121 -24.81 -19.62 -8.99
C GLN A 121 -23.44 -19.03 -9.40
N ARG A 122 -22.82 -18.20 -8.57
CA ARG A 122 -21.49 -17.62 -8.84
C ARG A 122 -20.40 -18.69 -8.92
N GLU A 123 -20.44 -19.69 -8.04
CA GLU A 123 -19.51 -20.81 -8.06
C GLU A 123 -19.65 -21.64 -9.35
N TRP A 124 -20.89 -21.90 -9.78
CA TRP A 124 -21.17 -22.62 -11.02
C TRP A 124 -20.68 -21.85 -12.26
N GLU A 125 -20.93 -20.55 -12.34
CA GLU A 125 -20.44 -19.68 -13.42
C GLU A 125 -18.90 -19.62 -13.46
N MET A 126 -18.26 -19.56 -12.28
CA MET A 126 -16.80 -19.60 -12.20
C MET A 126 -16.25 -20.93 -12.72
N LEU A 127 -16.87 -22.04 -12.31
CA LEU A 127 -16.45 -23.38 -12.74
C LEU A 127 -16.65 -23.58 -14.24
N GLU A 128 -17.77 -23.13 -14.80
CA GLU A 128 -18.03 -23.17 -16.24
C GLU A 128 -16.98 -22.36 -17.02
N LYS A 129 -16.64 -21.16 -16.53
CA LYS A 129 -15.59 -20.32 -17.12
C LYS A 129 -14.21 -20.99 -17.05
N MET A 130 -13.85 -21.58 -15.91
CA MET A 130 -12.59 -22.32 -15.77
C MET A 130 -12.53 -23.51 -16.72
N ASN A 131 -13.60 -24.30 -16.81
CA ASN A 131 -13.68 -25.45 -17.71
C ASN A 131 -13.56 -25.01 -19.19
N LYS A 132 -14.19 -23.89 -19.57
CA LYS A 132 -14.08 -23.34 -20.92
C LYS A 132 -12.67 -22.85 -21.23
N GLU A 133 -12.03 -22.16 -20.29
CA GLU A 133 -10.63 -21.71 -20.44
C GLU A 133 -9.65 -22.89 -20.54
N GLU A 134 -9.86 -23.95 -19.75
CA GLU A 134 -9.05 -25.17 -19.80
C GLU A 134 -9.26 -25.95 -21.10
N TYR A 135 -10.50 -26.03 -21.59
CA TYR A 135 -10.83 -26.62 -22.88
C TYR A 135 -10.14 -25.90 -24.05
N GLU A 136 -10.17 -24.56 -24.07
CA GLU A 136 -9.48 -23.77 -25.10
C GLU A 136 -7.95 -23.88 -25.01
N ARG A 137 -7.40 -24.02 -23.80
CA ARG A 137 -5.96 -24.20 -23.58
C ARG A 137 -5.44 -25.55 -24.07
N THR A 138 -6.26 -26.60 -23.96
CA THR A 138 -5.86 -27.98 -24.29
C THR A 138 -6.17 -28.36 -25.73
N ARG A 139 -7.04 -27.62 -26.42
CA ARG A 139 -7.41 -27.88 -27.82
C ARG A 139 -6.25 -27.63 -28.79
N MET A 140 -6.08 -28.57 -29.71
CA MET A 140 -5.09 -28.49 -30.79
C MET A 140 -5.48 -27.43 -31.83
N THR A 141 -4.50 -26.61 -32.21
CA THR A 141 -4.65 -25.54 -33.21
C THR A 141 -4.31 -26.08 -34.60
N PRO A 142 -5.23 -25.95 -35.57
CA PRO A 142 -4.96 -26.26 -36.98
C PRO A 142 -3.80 -25.45 -37.56
N HIS A 143 -3.04 -26.03 -38.52
CA HIS A 143 -1.82 -25.43 -39.07
C HIS A 143 -2.03 -24.07 -39.75
N ASP A 144 -3.16 -23.89 -40.43
CA ASP A 144 -3.57 -22.64 -41.08
C ASP A 144 -3.79 -21.49 -40.09
N MET A 145 -4.10 -21.79 -38.83
CA MET A 145 -4.29 -20.79 -37.77
C MET A 145 -3.02 -20.45 -36.98
N VAL A 146 -1.96 -21.26 -37.10
CA VAL A 146 -0.72 -21.11 -36.30
C VAL A 146 -0.09 -19.73 -36.52
N ALA A 147 0.04 -19.29 -37.78
CA ALA A 147 0.65 -18.00 -38.10
C ALA A 147 -0.15 -16.81 -37.53
N GLY A 148 -1.48 -16.91 -37.52
CA GLY A 148 -2.36 -15.88 -36.94
C GLY A 148 -2.22 -15.82 -35.42
N LYS A 149 -2.40 -16.96 -34.73
CA LYS A 149 -2.28 -17.02 -33.26
C LYS A 149 -0.90 -16.60 -32.75
N ARG A 150 0.16 -16.91 -33.50
CA ARG A 150 1.54 -16.49 -33.19
C ARG A 150 1.70 -14.98 -33.32
N ARG A 151 1.14 -14.36 -34.38
CA ARG A 151 1.13 -12.90 -34.54
C ARG A 151 0.37 -12.20 -33.42
N ASP A 152 -0.71 -12.81 -32.97
CA ASP A 152 -1.52 -12.30 -31.87
C ASP A 152 -0.89 -12.57 -30.48
N GLY A 153 0.23 -13.30 -30.41
CA GLY A 153 0.92 -13.63 -29.16
C GLY A 153 0.11 -14.51 -28.20
N LEU A 154 -0.82 -15.32 -28.73
CA LEU A 154 -1.64 -16.25 -27.95
C LEU A 154 -0.84 -17.49 -27.53
N GLU A 155 -1.20 -18.08 -26.39
CA GLU A 155 -0.76 -19.45 -26.05
C GLU A 155 -1.61 -20.45 -26.82
N PHE A 156 -0.98 -21.41 -27.47
CA PHE A 156 -1.66 -22.47 -28.18
C PHE A 156 -0.76 -23.70 -28.39
N ARG A 157 -1.38 -24.82 -28.73
CA ARG A 157 -0.70 -26.08 -29.04
C ARG A 157 -0.99 -26.51 -30.47
N TYR A 158 -0.04 -27.15 -31.13
CA TYR A 158 -0.23 -27.73 -32.47
C TYR A 158 0.59 -29.01 -32.63
N GLU A 159 0.14 -29.93 -33.48
CA GLU A 159 0.79 -31.22 -33.74
C GLU A 159 1.41 -31.20 -35.13
N VAL A 160 2.62 -31.73 -35.27
CA VAL A 160 3.26 -31.97 -36.57
C VAL A 160 3.63 -33.44 -36.69
N GLU A 161 3.54 -33.97 -37.89
CA GLU A 161 3.83 -35.36 -38.17
C GLU A 161 5.02 -35.48 -39.14
N PHE A 162 6.01 -36.30 -38.77
CA PHE A 162 7.17 -36.61 -39.60
C PHE A 162 7.22 -38.10 -39.92
N ALA A 163 7.09 -38.44 -41.20
CA ALA A 163 7.19 -39.82 -41.69
C ALA A 163 8.61 -40.21 -42.16
N THR A 164 9.58 -39.29 -42.11
CA THR A 164 10.92 -39.48 -42.66
C THR A 164 11.88 -40.16 -41.68
N ARG A 165 12.68 -41.14 -42.16
CA ARG A 165 13.75 -41.81 -41.40
C ARG A 165 15.05 -40.99 -41.27
N GLY A 166 15.10 -39.76 -41.80
CA GLY A 166 16.28 -38.90 -41.84
C GLY A 166 16.18 -37.66 -40.92
N PRO A 167 17.21 -36.79 -40.91
CA PRO A 167 17.22 -35.59 -40.09
C PRO A 167 16.06 -34.66 -40.48
N ILE A 168 15.27 -34.28 -39.48
CA ILE A 168 14.13 -33.37 -39.67
C ILE A 168 14.55 -31.89 -39.64
N GLY A 169 15.78 -31.58 -39.19
CA GLY A 169 16.32 -30.22 -39.15
C GLY A 169 15.79 -29.34 -38.04
N LEU A 170 15.53 -29.93 -36.87
CA LEU A 170 15.07 -29.24 -35.68
C LEU A 170 16.19 -29.27 -34.64
N ASN A 171 16.60 -28.07 -34.19
CA ASN A 171 17.64 -27.92 -33.18
C ASN A 171 17.04 -27.36 -31.88
N TRP A 172 17.53 -27.86 -30.74
CA TRP A 172 17.07 -27.46 -29.41
C TRP A 172 17.96 -26.34 -28.83
N ASP A 173 17.42 -25.57 -27.89
CA ASP A 173 18.19 -24.67 -27.03
C ASP A 173 18.88 -25.51 -25.93
N LEU A 174 20.20 -25.43 -25.84
CA LEU A 174 20.99 -26.20 -24.89
C LEU A 174 21.11 -25.51 -23.51
N ASN A 175 20.61 -24.28 -23.38
CA ASN A 175 20.61 -23.56 -22.10
C ASN A 175 19.44 -23.95 -21.20
N THR A 176 18.54 -24.82 -21.66
CA THR A 176 17.40 -25.31 -20.90
C THR A 176 17.64 -26.74 -20.44
N GLU A 177 17.54 -27.01 -19.13
CA GLU A 177 17.78 -28.33 -18.53
C GLU A 177 16.50 -29.18 -18.40
N ASP A 178 15.35 -28.54 -18.18
CA ASP A 178 14.08 -29.17 -17.80
C ASP A 178 12.99 -29.10 -18.89
N LYS A 179 13.34 -28.62 -20.08
CA LYS A 179 12.42 -28.45 -21.21
C LYS A 179 13.17 -28.46 -22.54
N ALA A 180 12.54 -29.01 -23.57
CA ALA A 180 13.06 -28.96 -24.93
C ALA A 180 12.40 -27.82 -25.72
N VAL A 181 13.17 -26.75 -25.95
CA VAL A 181 12.72 -25.55 -26.68
C VAL A 181 13.45 -25.46 -28.02
N VAL A 182 12.74 -25.17 -29.11
CA VAL A 182 13.34 -25.02 -30.44
C VAL A 182 14.26 -23.79 -30.45
N SER A 183 15.53 -23.97 -30.81
CA SER A 183 16.47 -22.85 -30.98
C SER A 183 16.44 -22.30 -32.40
N HIS A 184 16.57 -23.18 -33.39
CA HIS A 184 16.55 -22.83 -34.82
C HIS A 184 16.23 -24.05 -35.70
N LEU A 185 15.92 -23.79 -36.96
CA LEU A 185 15.62 -24.81 -37.96
C LEU A 185 16.69 -24.80 -39.06
N ASP A 186 17.06 -25.99 -39.52
CA ASP A 186 18.01 -26.16 -40.62
C ASP A 186 17.34 -25.91 -41.97
N ARG A 187 18.06 -25.20 -42.84
CA ARG A 187 17.56 -24.85 -44.17
C ARG A 187 17.31 -26.09 -45.03
N LYS A 188 16.19 -26.09 -45.75
CA LYS A 188 15.73 -27.11 -46.71
C LYS A 188 15.39 -28.48 -46.09
N LEU A 189 15.37 -28.61 -44.77
CA LEU A 189 14.97 -29.84 -44.08
C LEU A 189 13.47 -29.87 -43.76
N PRO A 190 12.89 -31.06 -43.46
CA PRO A 190 11.45 -31.23 -43.28
C PRO A 190 10.79 -30.25 -42.30
N ALA A 191 11.42 -29.91 -41.17
CA ALA A 191 10.85 -29.02 -40.17
C ALA A 191 10.64 -27.59 -40.68
N GLU A 192 11.59 -27.05 -41.46
CA GLU A 192 11.46 -25.72 -42.08
C GLU A 192 10.37 -25.70 -43.16
N LYS A 193 10.27 -26.77 -43.97
CA LYS A 193 9.27 -26.88 -45.05
C LYS A 193 7.82 -26.86 -44.56
N MET A 194 7.57 -27.28 -43.32
CA MET A 194 6.23 -27.29 -42.73
C MET A 194 5.72 -25.88 -42.41
N ASN A 195 6.61 -24.87 -42.30
CA ASN A 195 6.28 -23.46 -42.08
C ASN A 195 5.35 -23.17 -40.88
N VAL A 196 5.31 -24.07 -39.90
CA VAL A 196 4.52 -23.92 -38.65
C VAL A 196 5.41 -23.89 -37.41
N ILE A 197 6.56 -24.58 -37.44
CA ILE A 197 7.53 -24.61 -36.34
C ILE A 197 8.39 -23.35 -36.38
N ALA A 198 8.65 -22.75 -35.22
CA ALA A 198 9.51 -21.60 -35.08
C ALA A 198 10.42 -21.71 -33.84
N PRO A 199 11.50 -20.91 -33.77
CA PRO A 199 12.24 -20.74 -32.54
C PRO A 199 11.34 -20.38 -31.36
N ARG A 200 11.70 -20.86 -30.16
CA ARG A 200 10.99 -20.70 -28.88
C ARG A 200 9.74 -21.57 -28.68
N ASP A 201 9.34 -22.36 -29.66
CA ASP A 201 8.28 -23.37 -29.46
C ASP A 201 8.81 -24.49 -28.53
N GLN A 202 8.02 -24.91 -27.55
CA GLN A 202 8.40 -25.98 -26.60
C GLN A 202 7.78 -27.31 -27.03
N LEU A 203 8.56 -28.40 -27.07
CA LEU A 203 8.00 -29.73 -27.24
C LEU A 203 7.35 -30.21 -25.94
N ILE A 204 6.10 -30.64 -26.02
CA ILE A 204 5.34 -31.13 -24.87
C ILE A 204 4.88 -32.57 -25.01
N ALA A 205 4.80 -33.11 -26.23
CA ALA A 205 4.57 -34.55 -26.41
C ALA A 205 5.22 -35.10 -27.69
N LEU A 206 5.60 -36.38 -27.64
CA LEU A 206 6.14 -37.13 -28.77
C LEU A 206 5.50 -38.52 -28.82
N ASN A 207 4.73 -38.82 -29.86
CA ASN A 207 3.96 -40.08 -30.00
C ASN A 207 3.12 -40.41 -28.76
N GLY A 208 2.60 -39.40 -28.06
CA GLY A 208 1.83 -39.56 -26.82
C GLY A 208 2.66 -39.67 -25.54
N VAL A 209 4.00 -39.70 -25.62
CA VAL A 209 4.89 -39.55 -24.46
C VAL A 209 4.95 -38.08 -24.06
N ASP A 210 4.65 -37.78 -22.79
CA ASP A 210 4.78 -36.42 -22.24
C ASP A 210 6.26 -36.04 -22.15
N THR A 211 6.64 -34.97 -22.84
CA THR A 211 8.01 -34.44 -22.89
C THR A 211 8.11 -33.06 -22.25
N SER A 212 7.04 -32.58 -21.60
CA SER A 212 6.92 -31.21 -21.09
C SER A 212 7.97 -30.84 -20.03
N LYS A 213 8.52 -31.84 -19.32
CA LYS A 213 9.55 -31.70 -18.29
C LYS A 213 10.89 -32.34 -18.67
N MET A 214 11.05 -32.74 -19.92
CA MET A 214 12.26 -33.41 -20.40
C MET A 214 13.20 -32.39 -21.03
N GLY A 215 14.47 -32.46 -20.67
CA GLY A 215 15.52 -31.66 -21.27
C GLY A 215 15.83 -32.06 -22.73
N PRO A 216 16.62 -31.26 -23.47
CA PRO A 216 16.95 -31.53 -24.86
C PRO A 216 17.56 -32.91 -25.12
N GLN A 217 18.46 -33.38 -24.24
CA GLN A 217 19.12 -34.69 -24.39
C GLN A 217 18.13 -35.84 -24.25
N GLU A 218 17.29 -35.80 -23.21
CA GLU A 218 16.27 -36.82 -22.95
C GLU A 218 15.24 -36.89 -24.08
N VAL A 219 14.84 -35.74 -24.63
CA VAL A 219 13.92 -35.68 -25.77
C VAL A 219 14.53 -36.29 -27.03
N VAL A 220 15.84 -36.12 -27.27
CA VAL A 220 16.52 -36.78 -28.40
C VAL A 220 16.48 -38.30 -28.24
N ASP A 221 16.71 -38.83 -27.04
CA ASP A 221 16.65 -40.27 -26.79
C ASP A 221 15.24 -40.84 -27.06
N VAL A 222 14.20 -40.15 -26.59
CA VAL A 222 12.79 -40.51 -26.87
C VAL A 222 12.50 -40.44 -28.37
N TYR A 223 13.01 -39.40 -29.06
CA TYR A 223 12.84 -39.23 -30.49
C TYR A 223 13.52 -40.35 -31.29
N LEU A 224 14.75 -40.74 -30.95
CA LEU A 224 15.47 -41.83 -31.62
C LEU A 224 14.81 -43.19 -31.39
N GLY A 225 14.25 -43.42 -30.20
CA GLY A 225 13.51 -44.65 -29.86
C GLY A 225 12.09 -44.74 -30.42
N SER A 226 11.55 -43.64 -30.96
CA SER A 226 10.15 -43.57 -31.41
C SER A 226 9.92 -44.14 -32.82
N SER A 227 8.78 -44.81 -32.99
CA SER A 227 8.31 -45.34 -34.28
C SER A 227 7.80 -44.22 -35.20
N LEU A 228 7.87 -44.48 -36.51
CA LEU A 228 7.31 -43.60 -37.54
C LEU A 228 5.83 -43.96 -37.82
N PRO A 229 4.98 -42.97 -38.17
CA PRO A 229 5.28 -41.55 -38.24
C PRO A 229 5.38 -40.92 -36.83
N ARG A 230 6.30 -39.97 -36.66
CA ARG A 230 6.54 -39.27 -35.40
C ARG A 230 5.63 -38.06 -35.29
N LYS A 231 4.74 -38.08 -34.31
CA LYS A 231 3.83 -36.99 -33.96
C LYS A 231 4.41 -36.18 -32.82
N LEU A 232 4.73 -34.92 -33.09
CA LEU A 232 5.31 -34.00 -32.13
C LEU A 232 4.27 -32.92 -31.82
N VAL A 233 3.99 -32.70 -30.53
CA VAL A 233 3.09 -31.65 -30.07
C VAL A 233 3.92 -30.52 -29.46
N PHE A 234 3.75 -29.32 -30.00
CA PHE A 234 4.41 -28.12 -29.54
C PHE A 234 3.45 -27.22 -28.77
N LEU A 235 3.98 -26.54 -27.75
CA LEU A 235 3.36 -25.45 -27.01
C LEU A 235 4.06 -24.14 -27.38
N VAL A 236 3.28 -23.18 -27.85
CA VAL A 236 3.71 -21.79 -28.01
C VAL A 236 3.29 -21.02 -26.77
N GLN A 237 4.24 -20.46 -26.05
CA GLN A 237 3.94 -19.64 -24.86
C GLN A 237 3.36 -18.29 -25.26
N MET A 238 2.53 -17.69 -24.39
CA MET A 238 2.07 -16.32 -24.59
C MET A 238 3.25 -15.36 -24.74
N SER A 239 3.12 -14.35 -25.59
CA SER A 239 4.12 -13.28 -25.69
C SER A 239 4.25 -12.54 -24.35
N SER A 240 5.44 -12.00 -24.05
CA SER A 240 5.66 -11.21 -22.83
C SER A 240 4.72 -10.02 -22.73
N GLU A 241 4.43 -9.35 -23.86
CA GLU A 241 3.49 -8.23 -23.97
C GLU A 241 2.06 -8.65 -23.62
N ARG A 242 1.59 -9.78 -24.15
CA ARG A 242 0.23 -10.26 -23.88
C ARG A 242 0.10 -10.91 -22.50
N ALA A 243 1.16 -11.55 -22.00
CA ALA A 243 1.22 -12.03 -20.62
C ALA A 243 1.15 -10.85 -19.63
N ALA A 244 1.84 -9.75 -19.91
CA ALA A 244 1.73 -8.51 -19.15
C ALA A 244 0.32 -7.90 -19.25
N ALA A 245 -0.27 -7.84 -20.44
CA ALA A 245 -1.63 -7.33 -20.63
C ALA A 245 -2.70 -8.21 -19.95
N LYS A 246 -2.57 -9.54 -19.97
CA LYS A 246 -3.48 -10.47 -19.28
C LYS A 246 -3.30 -10.40 -17.76
N ALA A 247 -2.06 -10.21 -17.27
CA ALA A 247 -1.80 -9.94 -15.86
C ALA A 247 -2.44 -8.60 -15.42
N ALA A 248 -2.34 -7.57 -16.26
CA ALA A 248 -3.00 -6.28 -16.04
C ALA A 248 -4.54 -6.38 -16.07
N ALA A 249 -5.12 -7.17 -16.98
CA ALA A 249 -6.57 -7.36 -17.06
C ALA A 249 -7.15 -8.28 -15.96
N LYS A 250 -6.35 -9.20 -15.41
CA LYS A 250 -6.72 -10.03 -14.26
C LYS A 250 -6.60 -9.27 -12.93
N ALA A 251 -5.86 -8.18 -12.91
CA ALA A 251 -6.00 -7.17 -11.87
C ALA A 251 -7.32 -6.41 -12.12
N GLY A 252 -8.37 -6.72 -11.35
CA GLY A 252 -9.64 -5.99 -11.42
C GLY A 252 -9.47 -4.48 -11.13
N PRO A 253 -10.56 -3.69 -11.12
CA PRO A 253 -10.53 -2.21 -11.04
C PRO A 253 -9.98 -1.62 -9.72
N GLY A 254 -9.36 -2.42 -8.86
CA GLY A 254 -8.50 -1.94 -7.80
C GLY A 254 -7.05 -2.14 -8.23
N ALA A 255 -6.57 -1.25 -9.11
CA ALA A 255 -5.14 -1.11 -9.36
C ALA A 255 -4.44 -1.07 -7.99
N VAL A 256 -3.38 -1.87 -7.82
CA VAL A 256 -2.50 -1.71 -6.66
C VAL A 256 -1.95 -0.30 -6.77
N VAL A 257 -2.53 0.62 -6.00
CA VAL A 257 -2.03 1.97 -5.87
C VAL A 257 -0.73 1.84 -5.10
N ASN A 258 0.38 1.89 -5.82
CA ASN A 258 1.69 1.95 -5.19
C ASN A 258 1.85 3.35 -4.59
N TRP A 259 2.35 3.40 -3.36
CA TRP A 259 2.70 4.64 -2.70
C TRP A 259 4.20 4.75 -2.63
N THR A 260 4.72 5.96 -2.54
CA THR A 260 6.15 6.22 -2.42
C THR A 260 6.43 7.06 -1.19
N LEU A 261 7.47 6.68 -0.44
CA LEU A 261 8.07 7.43 0.64
C LEU A 261 9.37 8.08 0.14
N ALA A 262 9.37 9.40 -0.01
CA ALA A 262 10.53 10.17 -0.43
C ALA A 262 11.20 10.87 0.75
N PHE A 263 12.49 10.66 0.92
CA PHE A 263 13.25 11.23 2.04
C PHE A 263 13.84 12.59 1.66
N SER A 264 13.82 13.52 2.62
CA SER A 264 14.44 14.86 2.49
C SER A 264 15.58 15.06 3.49
N THR A 265 15.58 14.33 4.60
CA THR A 265 16.61 14.41 5.66
C THR A 265 16.75 13.04 6.32
N PRO A 266 17.97 12.61 6.71
CA PRO A 266 19.26 13.30 6.51
C PRO A 266 19.77 13.22 5.07
N GLU A 267 20.83 13.98 4.78
CA GLU A 267 21.41 14.09 3.43
C GLU A 267 21.68 12.73 2.78
N VAL A 268 22.20 11.74 3.53
CA VAL A 268 22.43 10.39 3.00
C VAL A 268 21.17 9.70 2.48
N LEU A 269 19.98 10.06 2.97
CA LEU A 269 18.70 9.57 2.48
C LEU A 269 18.05 10.52 1.47
N ASN A 270 18.42 11.80 1.42
CA ASN A 270 17.75 12.83 0.63
C ASN A 270 17.59 12.44 -0.86
N GLY A 271 16.36 12.45 -1.39
CA GLY A 271 16.06 12.03 -2.76
C GLY A 271 16.04 10.52 -2.99
N TRP A 272 16.09 9.72 -1.92
CA TRP A 272 15.74 8.31 -1.99
C TRP A 272 14.22 8.15 -1.93
N GLU A 273 13.70 7.26 -2.77
CA GLU A 273 12.30 6.90 -2.83
C GLU A 273 12.13 5.41 -2.54
N VAL A 274 11.22 5.08 -1.62
CA VAL A 274 10.89 3.71 -1.23
C VAL A 274 9.44 3.42 -1.54
N ARG A 275 9.20 2.32 -2.25
CA ARG A 275 7.84 1.87 -2.56
C ARG A 275 7.17 1.27 -1.34
N LEU A 276 5.91 1.64 -1.18
CA LEU A 276 5.03 1.26 -0.12
C LEU A 276 3.77 0.60 -0.71
N HIS A 277 3.32 -0.47 -0.07
CA HIS A 277 2.07 -1.12 -0.40
C HIS A 277 1.00 -0.75 0.65
N LEU A 278 -0.05 -0.05 0.23
CA LEU A 278 -1.16 0.34 1.11
C LEU A 278 -2.04 -0.87 1.46
N ALA A 279 -2.48 -0.95 2.72
CA ALA A 279 -3.48 -1.91 3.15
C ALA A 279 -4.88 -1.44 2.73
N LYS A 280 -5.63 -2.27 2.01
CA LYS A 280 -6.99 -1.93 1.51
C LYS A 280 -8.01 -1.63 2.62
N TRP A 281 -7.78 -2.15 3.82
CA TRP A 281 -8.62 -1.93 4.99
C TRP A 281 -8.23 -0.68 5.80
N SER A 282 -7.24 0.10 5.36
CA SER A 282 -6.80 1.33 6.04
C SER A 282 -7.22 2.58 5.27
N ALA A 283 -7.21 3.74 5.93
CA ALA A 283 -7.47 5.01 5.29
C ALA A 283 -6.43 5.29 4.19
N SER A 284 -6.88 5.77 3.04
CA SER A 284 -5.97 6.30 2.03
C SER A 284 -5.21 7.48 2.62
N PRO A 285 -3.88 7.56 2.44
CA PRO A 285 -3.17 8.79 2.76
C PRO A 285 -3.82 9.96 2.01
N GLU A 286 -3.84 11.13 2.62
CA GLU A 286 -4.37 12.33 1.96
C GLU A 286 -3.65 12.53 0.62
N LEU A 287 -4.44 12.75 -0.43
CA LEU A 287 -4.00 12.73 -1.84
C LEU A 287 -2.96 13.83 -2.11
N ASN A 288 -1.69 13.50 -2.01
CA ASN A 288 -0.62 14.36 -2.48
C ASN A 288 -0.36 14.03 -3.95
N THR A 289 -0.59 15.00 -4.84
CA THR A 289 0.06 14.95 -6.15
C THR A 289 1.52 15.36 -5.97
N ALA A 290 2.45 14.71 -6.68
CA ALA A 290 3.90 14.93 -6.57
C ALA A 290 4.38 16.40 -6.75
N ASN A 291 3.48 17.33 -7.12
CA ASN A 291 3.78 18.74 -7.36
C ASN A 291 3.35 19.69 -6.23
N ASP A 292 2.76 19.20 -5.13
CA ASP A 292 2.32 20.08 -4.04
C ASP A 292 3.44 20.31 -3.01
N SER A 293 4.38 21.19 -3.36
CA SER A 293 5.50 21.60 -2.51
C SER A 293 5.11 22.47 -1.30
N SER A 294 3.80 22.65 -1.04
CA SER A 294 3.28 23.53 0.01
C SER A 294 3.10 22.84 1.38
N ARG A 295 3.19 21.50 1.45
CA ARG A 295 3.04 20.72 2.69
C ARG A 295 4.38 20.41 3.34
N LEU A 296 4.42 20.55 4.66
CA LEU A 296 5.57 20.20 5.49
C LEU A 296 5.81 18.67 5.43
N PRO A 297 7.08 18.21 5.45
CA PRO A 297 7.40 16.78 5.51
C PRO A 297 6.89 16.15 6.81
N MET A 298 6.76 14.83 6.84
CA MET A 298 6.43 14.08 8.05
C MET A 298 7.68 13.56 8.72
N ARG A 299 7.66 13.53 10.07
CA ARG A 299 8.73 12.97 10.88
C ARG A 299 8.55 11.48 11.05
N LEU A 300 9.60 10.71 10.81
CA LEU A 300 9.59 9.28 11.08
C LEU A 300 9.98 9.00 12.54
N ALA A 301 9.25 8.11 13.20
CA ALA A 301 9.54 7.70 14.56
C ALA A 301 9.37 6.19 14.75
N PHE A 302 10.12 5.60 15.66
CA PHE A 302 9.91 4.21 16.05
C PHE A 302 8.64 4.04 16.87
N SER A 303 7.89 2.98 16.63
CA SER A 303 7.04 2.42 17.69
C SER A 303 7.95 1.92 18.81
N ARG A 304 7.64 2.22 20.07
CA ARG A 304 8.43 1.74 21.23
C ARG A 304 7.54 0.97 22.20
N PRO A 305 7.44 -0.36 22.11
CA PRO A 305 8.39 -1.30 21.49
C PRO A 305 8.35 -1.33 19.96
N ILE A 306 9.46 -1.75 19.31
CA ILE A 306 9.62 -1.77 17.84
C ILE A 306 8.60 -2.63 17.10
N THR A 307 7.94 -3.54 17.82
CA THR A 307 6.83 -4.33 17.27
C THR A 307 5.53 -3.53 17.20
N GLY A 308 5.39 -2.42 17.92
CA GLY A 308 4.16 -1.62 17.95
C GLY A 308 2.95 -2.34 18.54
N CYS A 309 3.16 -3.44 19.28
CA CYS A 309 2.07 -4.26 19.83
C CYS A 309 1.56 -3.81 21.19
N ASN A 310 2.32 -2.96 21.88
CA ASN A 310 1.96 -2.42 23.19
C ASN A 310 1.82 -0.91 23.07
N HIS A 311 0.95 -0.31 23.89
CA HIS A 311 0.80 1.13 23.99
C HIS A 311 2.15 1.83 24.13
N PHE A 312 2.40 2.80 23.26
CA PHE A 312 3.62 3.62 23.29
C PHE A 312 3.26 5.10 23.34
N SER A 313 4.09 5.88 24.03
CA SER A 313 3.87 7.32 24.16
C SER A 313 4.03 7.99 22.80
N ALA A 314 3.24 9.04 22.55
CA ALA A 314 3.44 9.90 21.41
C ALA A 314 4.90 10.39 21.39
N ALA A 315 5.54 10.37 20.20
CA ALA A 315 6.83 10.99 20.03
C ALA A 315 6.74 12.44 20.50
N SER A 316 7.72 12.90 21.29
CA SER A 316 7.71 14.25 21.87
C SER A 316 7.43 15.28 20.78
N SER A 317 6.24 15.86 20.83
CA SER A 317 5.87 17.03 20.05
C SER A 317 6.56 18.23 20.70
N SER A 318 7.86 18.41 20.44
CA SER A 318 8.26 19.78 20.13
C SER A 318 7.32 20.19 18.99
N ALA A 319 6.59 21.29 19.15
CA ALA A 319 5.89 21.91 18.03
C ALA A 319 6.95 22.37 17.03
N ASP A 320 7.54 21.44 16.30
CA ASP A 320 8.46 21.72 15.22
C ASP A 320 7.59 22.21 14.07
N GLU A 321 7.66 23.51 13.78
CA GLU A 321 7.08 24.15 12.59
C GLU A 321 7.56 23.50 11.26
N LYS A 322 8.45 22.51 11.34
CA LYS A 322 9.08 21.82 10.21
C LYS A 322 8.40 20.51 9.80
N ALA A 323 7.48 19.96 10.60
CA ALA A 323 6.87 18.66 10.28
C ALA A 323 5.34 18.65 10.42
N ASP A 324 4.64 18.05 9.45
CA ASP A 324 3.18 17.95 9.41
C ASP A 324 2.63 16.82 10.32
N GLY A 325 3.48 16.01 10.93
CA GLY A 325 3.04 14.93 11.82
C GLY A 325 4.05 13.80 11.92
N VAL A 326 3.66 12.71 12.59
CA VAL A 326 4.52 11.56 12.85
C VAL A 326 4.04 10.34 12.10
N VAL A 327 4.95 9.71 11.36
CA VAL A 327 4.78 8.38 10.76
C VAL A 327 5.53 7.37 11.62
N TYR A 328 4.81 6.41 12.19
CA TYR A 328 5.43 5.38 13.01
C TYR A 328 5.92 4.21 12.16
N LEU A 329 7.14 3.75 12.43
CA LEU A 329 7.70 2.54 11.87
C LEU A 329 7.64 1.40 12.89
N ALA A 330 7.11 0.25 12.48
CA ALA A 330 7.02 -0.96 13.30
C ALA A 330 7.43 -2.20 12.50
N TYR A 331 8.07 -3.18 13.17
CA TYR A 331 8.35 -4.48 12.56
C TYR A 331 7.08 -5.36 12.47
N ARG A 332 6.99 -6.12 11.38
CA ARG A 332 6.01 -7.19 11.22
C ARG A 332 6.21 -8.30 12.25
N GLY A 333 5.11 -8.76 12.86
CA GLY A 333 5.08 -9.85 13.84
C GLY A 333 4.62 -9.41 15.24
N GLY A 334 4.45 -10.35 16.17
CA GLY A 334 4.06 -10.09 17.56
C GLY A 334 2.57 -9.88 17.82
N CYS A 335 1.85 -9.20 16.92
CA CYS A 335 0.41 -8.91 17.02
C CYS A 335 -0.17 -8.63 15.63
N SER A 336 -1.49 -8.41 15.53
CA SER A 336 -2.15 -8.12 14.25
C SER A 336 -1.74 -6.74 13.71
N PHE A 337 -1.94 -6.52 12.40
CA PHE A 337 -1.69 -5.20 11.80
C PHE A 337 -2.67 -4.13 12.29
N ILE A 338 -3.90 -4.54 12.61
CA ILE A 338 -4.93 -3.66 13.18
C ILE A 338 -4.51 -3.18 14.57
N ASP A 339 -4.01 -4.08 15.43
CA ASP A 339 -3.52 -3.72 16.77
C ASP A 339 -2.38 -2.69 16.71
N LYS A 340 -1.43 -2.91 15.79
CA LYS A 340 -0.32 -1.96 15.56
C LYS A 340 -0.85 -0.60 15.12
N ALA A 341 -1.83 -0.59 14.22
CA ALA A 341 -2.40 0.64 13.69
C ALA A 341 -3.18 1.41 14.75
N ASN A 342 -3.98 0.72 15.57
CA ASN A 342 -4.68 1.31 16.71
C ASN A 342 -3.70 1.88 17.75
N THR A 343 -2.58 1.19 17.99
CA THR A 343 -1.53 1.67 18.89
C THR A 343 -0.83 2.91 18.34
N ALA A 344 -0.51 2.94 17.05
CA ALA A 344 0.07 4.11 16.38
C ALA A 344 -0.90 5.30 16.37
N LYS A 345 -2.20 5.05 16.16
CA LYS A 345 -3.26 6.06 16.25
C LYS A 345 -3.36 6.63 17.66
N ALA A 346 -3.34 5.79 18.69
CA ALA A 346 -3.35 6.22 20.09
C ALA A 346 -2.13 7.07 20.46
N ALA A 347 -1.00 6.84 19.79
CA ALA A 347 0.22 7.65 19.89
C ALA A 347 0.23 8.90 18.97
N ASN A 348 -0.93 9.32 18.46
CA ASN A 348 -1.12 10.48 17.58
C ASN A 348 -0.32 10.40 16.26
N GLY A 349 -0.18 9.19 15.70
CA GLY A 349 0.46 8.97 14.41
C GLY A 349 -0.48 9.27 13.24
N LYS A 350 0.04 9.93 12.20
CA LYS A 350 -0.70 10.16 10.93
C LYS A 350 -0.73 8.91 10.04
N ALA A 351 0.31 8.08 10.11
CA ALA A 351 0.39 6.81 9.40
C ALA A 351 1.25 5.79 10.15
N LEU A 352 1.05 4.53 9.80
CA LEU A 352 1.88 3.40 10.23
C LEU A 352 2.55 2.79 9.01
N VAL A 353 3.87 2.66 9.04
CA VAL A 353 4.63 1.89 8.04
C VAL A 353 5.21 0.65 8.69
N VAL A 354 4.84 -0.50 8.15
CA VAL A 354 5.26 -1.82 8.62
C VAL A 354 6.47 -2.27 7.82
N VAL A 355 7.58 -2.52 8.52
CA VAL A 355 8.76 -3.16 7.93
C VAL A 355 8.53 -4.65 7.88
N ASN A 356 8.55 -5.20 6.67
CA ASN A 356 8.36 -6.64 6.47
C ASN A 356 9.52 -7.43 7.09
N ASN A 357 9.24 -8.63 7.62
CA ASN A 357 10.24 -9.51 8.23
C ASN A 357 10.72 -10.64 7.30
N VAL A 358 10.10 -10.77 6.12
CA VAL A 358 10.49 -11.70 5.06
C VAL A 358 11.05 -10.94 3.85
N ASN A 359 11.94 -11.59 3.09
CA ASN A 359 12.46 -11.03 1.84
C ASN A 359 11.34 -10.94 0.79
N GLY A 360 11.34 -9.86 -0.01
CA GLY A 360 10.36 -9.61 -1.07
C GLY A 360 9.86 -8.16 -1.07
N ASP A 361 8.93 -7.85 -1.97
CA ASP A 361 8.43 -6.49 -2.25
C ASP A 361 7.71 -5.80 -1.08
N GLY A 362 7.49 -6.48 0.06
CA GLY A 362 6.80 -5.88 1.21
C GLY A 362 5.33 -5.60 0.96
N ARG A 363 4.57 -6.60 0.49
CA ARG A 363 3.13 -6.47 0.21
C ARG A 363 2.27 -7.15 1.29
N PHE A 364 1.09 -6.59 1.53
CA PHE A 364 0.06 -7.28 2.30
C PHE A 364 -0.50 -8.45 1.49
N ASN A 365 -0.68 -9.59 2.13
CA ASN A 365 -1.42 -10.68 1.51
C ASN A 365 -2.90 -10.27 1.38
N PRO A 366 -3.60 -10.68 0.31
CA PRO A 366 -5.03 -10.46 0.20
C PRO A 366 -5.74 -11.20 1.34
N THR A 367 -6.20 -10.47 2.35
CA THR A 367 -7.02 -10.99 3.45
C THR A 367 -8.32 -10.22 3.48
N THR A 368 -9.42 -10.94 3.63
CA THR A 368 -10.74 -10.37 3.94
C THR A 368 -10.74 -9.97 5.41
N VAL A 369 -10.57 -8.67 5.66
CA VAL A 369 -10.66 -8.08 7.00
C VAL A 369 -11.82 -7.10 6.95
N ASP A 370 -12.83 -7.29 7.81
CA ASP A 370 -14.04 -6.45 7.86
C ASP A 370 -13.84 -5.17 8.69
N GLU A 371 -12.71 -5.04 9.39
CA GLU A 371 -12.39 -3.92 10.25
C GLU A 371 -11.59 -2.84 9.49
N HIS A 372 -12.08 -1.60 9.51
CA HIS A 372 -11.45 -0.45 8.87
C HIS A 372 -10.67 0.40 9.89
N VAL A 373 -9.49 0.88 9.51
CA VAL A 373 -8.65 1.74 10.37
C VAL A 373 -8.46 3.13 9.76
N ASP A 374 -8.71 4.17 10.55
CA ASP A 374 -8.73 5.57 10.09
C ASP A 374 -7.35 6.21 9.83
N ILE A 375 -6.25 5.48 10.05
CA ILE A 375 -4.90 5.93 9.69
C ILE A 375 -4.38 5.08 8.54
N SER A 376 -3.50 5.63 7.71
CA SER A 376 -2.91 4.88 6.61
C SER A 376 -1.93 3.82 7.12
N VAL A 377 -2.11 2.58 6.67
CA VAL A 377 -1.23 1.47 7.02
C VAL A 377 -0.55 0.96 5.77
N LEU A 378 0.77 1.13 5.70
CA LEU A 378 1.57 0.75 4.54
C LEU A 378 2.62 -0.29 4.93
N MET A 379 3.08 -1.07 3.96
CA MET A 379 4.18 -2.01 4.15
C MET A 379 5.32 -1.70 3.19
N MET A 380 6.55 -1.85 3.67
CA MET A 380 7.77 -1.73 2.87
C MET A 380 8.60 -3.02 2.90
N ALA A 381 9.52 -3.17 1.95
CA ALA A 381 10.44 -4.30 1.91
C ALA A 381 11.38 -4.32 3.12
N LYS A 382 11.78 -5.53 3.52
CA LYS A 382 12.64 -5.75 4.70
C LYS A 382 13.94 -4.94 4.65
N LEU A 383 14.66 -5.04 3.53
CA LEU A 383 15.98 -4.41 3.37
C LEU A 383 15.92 -2.88 3.37
N ASP A 384 14.84 -2.29 2.84
CA ASP A 384 14.64 -0.84 2.88
C ASP A 384 14.41 -0.39 4.32
N GLY A 385 13.49 -1.08 5.02
CA GLY A 385 13.16 -0.76 6.41
C GLY A 385 14.34 -0.92 7.37
N GLU A 386 15.12 -1.99 7.25
CA GLU A 386 16.32 -2.19 8.08
C GLU A 386 17.33 -1.05 7.93
N LEU A 387 17.55 -0.56 6.69
CA LEU A 387 18.46 0.55 6.42
C LEU A 387 17.93 1.86 7.01
N ILE A 388 16.65 2.18 6.79
CA ILE A 388 16.00 3.38 7.33
C ILE A 388 16.08 3.38 8.86
N MET A 389 15.71 2.26 9.48
CA MET A 389 15.74 2.11 10.93
C MET A 389 17.15 2.31 11.50
N SER A 390 18.20 1.81 10.84
CA SER A 390 19.58 2.03 11.30
C SER A 390 20.00 3.50 11.33
N VAL A 391 19.41 4.36 10.48
CA VAL A 391 19.63 5.80 10.49
C VAL A 391 18.77 6.48 11.57
N MET A 392 17.51 6.05 11.71
CA MET A 392 16.56 6.59 12.70
C MET A 392 17.02 6.45 14.15
N GLU A 393 17.86 5.46 14.46
CA GLU A 393 18.44 5.30 15.80
C GLU A 393 19.37 6.45 16.20
N HIS A 394 19.94 7.15 15.22
CA HIS A 394 20.98 8.15 15.44
C HIS A 394 20.63 9.55 14.92
N GLN A 395 19.70 9.66 13.97
CA GLN A 395 19.33 10.93 13.36
C GLN A 395 17.84 11.02 13.04
N GLU A 396 17.30 12.22 13.14
CA GLU A 396 15.92 12.49 12.73
C GLU A 396 15.75 12.36 11.22
N ILE A 397 14.64 11.76 10.80
CA ILE A 397 14.29 11.54 9.40
C ILE A 397 13.01 12.30 9.07
N LEU A 398 13.07 13.08 8.00
CA LEU A 398 11.93 13.77 7.40
C LEU A 398 11.64 13.19 6.01
N ALA A 399 10.39 12.81 5.78
CA ALA A 399 9.96 12.20 4.52
C ALA A 399 8.54 12.62 4.12
N GLN A 400 8.25 12.53 2.83
CA GLN A 400 6.94 12.78 2.25
C GLN A 400 6.37 11.50 1.65
N MET A 401 5.06 11.36 1.69
CA MET A 401 4.34 10.25 1.05
C MET A 401 3.47 10.77 -0.08
N TYR A 402 3.49 10.10 -1.22
CA TYR A 402 2.62 10.41 -2.36
C TYR A 402 2.25 9.15 -3.14
N GLU A 403 1.19 9.28 -3.94
CA GLU A 403 0.68 8.23 -4.81
C GLU A 403 1.52 8.12 -6.09
N GLU A 404 2.04 6.93 -6.40
CA GLU A 404 2.82 6.66 -7.60
C GLU A 404 1.86 6.58 -8.81
N ARG A 405 2.06 7.45 -9.81
CA ARG A 405 1.24 7.39 -11.03
C ARG A 405 1.72 6.25 -11.94
N PRO A 406 0.82 5.55 -12.67
CA PRO A 406 1.19 4.39 -13.51
C PRO A 406 2.24 4.67 -14.60
N ASP A 407 2.40 5.93 -15.02
CA ASP A 407 3.39 6.42 -15.98
C ASP A 407 4.81 6.55 -15.41
N GLN A 408 4.98 6.43 -14.08
CA GLN A 408 6.28 6.58 -13.39
C GLN A 408 6.95 5.25 -13.03
N ILE A 409 6.36 4.11 -13.41
CA ILE A 409 6.95 2.79 -13.14
C ILE A 409 8.27 2.66 -13.93
N PRO A 410 9.44 2.52 -13.27
CA PRO A 410 10.69 2.33 -13.98
C PRO A 410 10.60 1.08 -14.84
N THR A 411 10.87 1.24 -16.12
CA THR A 411 11.05 0.12 -17.04
C THR A 411 12.22 -0.74 -16.55
N PRO A 412 12.17 -2.07 -16.76
CA PRO A 412 13.29 -2.95 -16.44
C PRO A 412 14.58 -2.40 -17.03
N LEU A 413 15.66 -2.41 -16.26
CA LEU A 413 16.97 -1.90 -16.68
C LEU A 413 17.36 -2.56 -18.01
N GLU A 414 17.31 -1.78 -19.10
CA GLU A 414 17.95 -2.14 -20.37
C GLU A 414 19.41 -2.50 -20.09
N GLU A 415 19.91 -3.53 -20.76
CA GLU A 415 21.33 -3.83 -20.76
C GLU A 415 22.12 -2.56 -21.15
N PRO A 416 23.24 -2.26 -20.48
CA PRO A 416 23.98 -1.03 -20.73
C PRO A 416 24.42 -0.98 -22.20
N LYS A 417 23.90 0.01 -22.93
CA LYS A 417 24.33 0.29 -24.32
C LYS A 417 25.81 0.61 -24.33
N ARG A 418 26.53 0.12 -25.34
CA ARG A 418 27.95 0.45 -25.53
C ARG A 418 28.09 1.95 -25.79
N LEU A 419 28.94 2.61 -25.00
CA LEU A 419 29.29 4.01 -25.18
C LEU A 419 29.97 4.21 -26.54
N THR A 420 29.63 5.29 -27.22
CA THR A 420 30.35 5.79 -28.40
C THR A 420 31.74 6.29 -28.00
N ASN A 421 32.66 6.43 -28.96
CA ASN A 421 34.01 6.95 -28.69
C ASN A 421 34.01 8.36 -28.06
N GLN A 422 33.04 9.18 -28.40
CA GLN A 422 32.89 10.53 -27.85
C GLN A 422 32.38 10.50 -26.41
N GLU A 423 31.39 9.66 -26.12
CA GLU A 423 30.91 9.44 -24.74
C GLU A 423 31.98 8.80 -23.86
N LEU A 424 32.79 7.90 -24.42
CA LEU A 424 33.92 7.28 -23.71
C LEU A 424 34.99 8.32 -23.33
N ALA A 425 35.30 9.26 -24.22
CA ALA A 425 36.24 10.35 -23.95
C ALA A 425 35.73 11.33 -22.89
N ILE A 426 34.41 11.58 -22.84
CA ILE A 426 33.79 12.41 -21.80
C ILE A 426 33.78 11.66 -20.47
N ALA A 427 33.26 10.42 -20.46
CA ALA A 427 33.11 9.61 -19.26
C ALA A 427 34.45 9.23 -18.60
N SER A 428 35.54 9.22 -19.36
CA SER A 428 36.90 9.01 -18.83
C SER A 428 37.57 10.27 -18.29
N ASN A 429 36.98 11.45 -18.53
CA ASN A 429 37.49 12.72 -18.01
C ASN A 429 36.98 12.95 -16.58
N ALA A 430 37.85 12.74 -15.60
CA ALA A 430 37.52 12.93 -14.19
C ALA A 430 36.92 14.31 -13.88
N LYS A 431 37.31 15.38 -14.59
CA LYS A 431 36.75 16.72 -14.34
C LYS A 431 35.30 16.89 -14.82
N LYS A 432 34.85 16.09 -15.79
CA LYS A 432 33.53 16.19 -16.42
C LYS A 432 32.56 15.08 -16.00
N SER A 433 33.07 14.07 -15.29
CA SER A 433 32.30 12.84 -15.04
C SER A 433 32.49 12.28 -13.63
N ALA A 434 33.33 12.92 -12.81
CA ALA A 434 33.34 12.62 -11.38
C ALA A 434 31.98 12.98 -10.77
N ARG A 435 31.59 12.19 -9.77
CA ARG A 435 30.36 12.35 -9.01
C ARG A 435 30.71 12.50 -7.54
N THR A 436 29.85 13.21 -6.81
CA THR A 436 29.96 13.32 -5.37
C THR A 436 29.43 12.05 -4.70
N LEU A 437 30.27 11.40 -3.91
CA LEU A 437 29.94 10.32 -3.00
C LEU A 437 29.87 10.89 -1.59
N THR A 438 28.73 10.72 -0.94
CA THR A 438 28.52 11.04 0.47
C THR A 438 28.68 9.77 1.29
N PHE A 439 29.57 9.82 2.28
CA PHE A 439 29.83 8.75 3.24
C PHE A 439 29.36 9.18 4.63
N TRP A 440 28.33 8.51 5.12
CA TRP A 440 27.74 8.75 6.43
C TRP A 440 28.15 7.63 7.40
N TYR A 441 28.55 8.00 8.62
CA TYR A 441 28.97 7.06 9.65
C TYR A 441 28.71 7.59 11.05
N ILE A 442 28.71 6.70 12.05
CA ILE A 442 28.68 7.07 13.46
C ILE A 442 30.11 7.16 13.99
N ASN A 443 30.48 8.31 14.56
CA ASN A 443 31.82 8.50 15.09
C ASN A 443 31.98 7.81 16.45
N ALA A 444 32.60 6.63 16.47
CA ALA A 444 32.92 5.92 17.71
C ALA A 444 33.96 6.71 18.53
N THR A 445 33.51 7.52 19.47
CA THR A 445 34.41 8.17 20.43
C THR A 445 35.02 7.10 21.35
N PRO A 446 36.35 7.05 21.50
CA PRO A 446 36.98 6.16 22.46
C PRO A 446 36.83 6.78 23.85
N THR A 447 35.80 6.42 24.59
CA THR A 447 35.77 6.64 26.04
C THR A 447 35.65 5.30 26.74
N ASP A 448 36.81 4.87 27.25
CA ASP A 448 36.94 4.12 28.49
C ASP A 448 36.00 4.68 29.56
N SER A 449 35.61 3.80 30.48
CA SER A 449 34.84 3.99 31.70
C SER A 449 33.31 4.06 31.60
N GLN A 450 32.73 3.08 32.28
CA GLN A 450 31.33 2.96 32.69
C GLN A 450 30.83 4.27 33.30
N GLU A 451 30.02 5.05 32.58
CA GLU A 451 29.00 5.89 33.21
C GLU A 451 27.69 5.77 32.44
N LEU A 452 26.64 5.46 33.21
CA LEU A 452 25.29 5.19 32.77
C LEU A 452 24.61 6.53 32.41
N GLY A 453 24.67 6.93 31.14
CA GLY A 453 23.96 8.09 30.62
C GLY A 453 24.01 8.15 29.10
N ASN A 454 22.85 8.29 28.44
CA ASN A 454 22.66 8.30 26.99
C ASN A 454 23.51 9.36 26.24
N SER A 455 24.76 9.03 25.96
CA SER A 455 25.58 9.73 24.97
C SER A 455 25.59 8.89 23.70
N SER A 456 24.63 9.11 22.79
CA SER A 456 24.74 8.56 21.44
C SER A 456 25.87 9.28 20.72
N SER A 457 26.84 8.52 20.22
CA SER A 457 27.87 9.05 19.33
C SER A 457 27.21 9.78 18.15
N PRO A 458 27.63 11.02 17.83
CA PRO A 458 26.99 11.78 16.78
C PRO A 458 27.27 11.17 15.39
N PRO A 459 26.28 11.22 14.48
CA PRO A 459 26.53 10.91 13.07
C PRO A 459 27.40 11.99 12.42
N GLU A 460 28.30 11.58 11.54
CA GLU A 460 29.15 12.44 10.74
C GLU A 460 29.02 12.09 9.26
N THR A 461 29.35 13.05 8.39
CA THR A 461 29.25 12.90 6.94
C THR A 461 30.49 13.47 6.28
N LEU A 462 31.06 12.71 5.34
CA LEU A 462 32.19 13.11 4.50
C LEU A 462 31.79 13.03 3.04
N GLU A 463 32.31 13.96 2.25
CA GLU A 463 32.10 13.97 0.80
C GLU A 463 33.39 13.68 0.05
N PHE A 464 33.29 12.85 -0.98
CA PHE A 464 34.42 12.45 -1.80
C PHE A 464 34.04 12.51 -3.28
N GLN A 465 35.02 12.80 -4.14
CA GLN A 465 34.86 12.63 -5.57
C GLN A 465 35.13 11.18 -5.98
N VAL A 466 34.26 10.61 -6.79
CA VAL A 466 34.41 9.26 -7.35
C VAL A 466 34.16 9.28 -8.85
N LEU A 467 34.81 8.37 -9.59
CA LEU A 467 34.61 8.26 -11.03
C LEU A 467 33.87 6.97 -11.36
N PRO A 468 32.64 7.03 -11.92
CA PRO A 468 31.89 5.84 -12.30
C PRO A 468 32.63 4.93 -13.27
N ALA A 469 32.35 3.63 -13.18
CA ALA A 469 32.81 2.65 -14.14
C ALA A 469 32.14 2.85 -15.50
N LEU A 470 32.86 2.51 -16.57
CA LEU A 470 32.35 2.60 -17.95
C LEU A 470 31.58 1.34 -18.38
N PHE A 471 31.30 0.45 -17.43
CA PHE A 471 30.64 -0.84 -17.61
C PHE A 471 29.84 -1.21 -16.35
N GLY A 472 28.96 -2.22 -16.48
CA GLY A 472 28.08 -2.66 -15.41
C GLY A 472 26.78 -1.87 -15.34
N GLY A 473 26.11 -1.93 -14.19
CA GLY A 473 24.84 -1.25 -13.95
C GLY A 473 24.98 0.26 -13.78
N LYS A 474 23.87 0.98 -13.97
CA LYS A 474 23.78 2.41 -13.62
C LYS A 474 23.87 2.57 -12.11
N ILE A 475 24.59 3.58 -11.65
CA ILE A 475 24.62 3.96 -10.23
C ILE A 475 23.25 4.52 -9.85
N PRO A 476 22.48 3.87 -8.97
CA PRO A 476 21.18 4.37 -8.54
C PRO A 476 21.34 5.39 -7.41
N THR A 477 20.31 6.20 -7.21
CA THR A 477 20.26 7.28 -6.21
C THR A 477 19.93 6.80 -4.79
N ILE A 478 20.02 5.48 -4.54
CA ILE A 478 19.70 4.89 -3.24
C ILE A 478 20.95 4.80 -2.35
N PRO A 479 20.83 4.99 -1.03
CA PRO A 479 21.92 4.74 -0.09
C PRO A 479 22.19 3.23 0.01
N TYR A 480 23.46 2.89 0.22
CA TYR A 480 23.91 1.53 0.43
C TYR A 480 24.75 1.42 1.68
N ARG A 481 24.63 0.30 2.39
CA ARG A 481 25.64 -0.09 3.36
C ARG A 481 26.97 -0.28 2.65
N ILE A 482 28.06 0.19 3.24
CA ILE A 482 29.41 -0.08 2.72
C ILE A 482 30.13 -1.09 3.60
N VAL A 483 30.87 -2.00 2.97
CA VAL A 483 31.70 -3.02 3.64
C VAL A 483 33.07 -3.08 2.99
N ALA A 484 34.12 -3.25 3.79
CA ALA A 484 35.46 -3.50 3.26
C ALA A 484 35.59 -4.98 2.89
N ALA A 485 36.12 -5.28 1.70
CA ALA A 485 36.42 -6.65 1.31
C ALA A 485 37.43 -7.31 2.28
N TYR A 486 37.25 -8.60 2.55
CA TYR A 486 38.19 -9.38 3.34
C TYR A 486 38.51 -10.71 2.63
N PRO A 487 39.80 -11.03 2.37
CA PRO A 487 40.98 -10.19 2.58
C PRO A 487 41.02 -9.01 1.59
N GLN A 488 41.57 -7.88 2.03
CA GLN A 488 41.44 -6.56 1.38
C GLN A 488 42.13 -6.44 0.01
N GLU A 489 42.88 -7.44 -0.44
CA GLU A 489 43.91 -7.25 -1.46
C GLU A 489 43.43 -7.50 -2.89
N THR A 490 42.39 -8.31 -3.13
CA THR A 490 42.18 -8.76 -4.51
C THR A 490 40.75 -8.84 -4.99
N ALA A 491 39.77 -9.27 -4.19
CA ALA A 491 38.42 -9.55 -4.69
C ALA A 491 38.41 -10.32 -6.03
N CYS A 492 39.46 -11.10 -6.31
CA CYS A 492 39.62 -11.76 -7.61
C CYS A 492 38.81 -13.05 -7.71
N HIS A 493 38.24 -13.50 -6.59
CA HIS A 493 37.36 -14.65 -6.53
C HIS A 493 36.33 -14.45 -5.41
N SER A 494 35.06 -14.71 -5.74
CA SER A 494 33.92 -14.71 -4.80
C SER A 494 34.12 -15.59 -3.57
N LYS A 495 34.64 -16.82 -3.73
CA LYS A 495 34.96 -17.74 -2.61
C LYS A 495 36.03 -17.21 -1.66
N GLY A 496 36.82 -16.23 -2.09
CA GLY A 496 37.82 -15.57 -1.26
C GLY A 496 37.28 -14.37 -0.48
N LEU A 497 36.06 -13.89 -0.78
CA LEU A 497 35.44 -12.75 -0.11
C LEU A 497 34.66 -13.22 1.12
N GLY A 498 35.25 -13.08 2.31
CA GLY A 498 34.65 -13.42 3.59
C GLY A 498 33.62 -12.38 4.08
N ILE A 499 32.76 -11.89 3.19
CA ILE A 499 31.74 -10.88 3.50
C ILE A 499 30.37 -11.33 3.03
N PHE A 500 29.33 -10.99 3.80
CA PHE A 500 27.95 -11.04 3.32
C PHE A 500 27.63 -9.71 2.64
N GLY A 501 27.72 -9.69 1.31
CA GLY A 501 27.60 -8.48 0.49
C GLY A 501 26.17 -8.07 0.17
N THR A 502 25.14 -8.78 0.66
CA THR A 502 23.73 -8.56 0.28
C THR A 502 23.34 -7.09 0.35
N ARG A 503 23.13 -6.48 -0.83
CA ARG A 503 22.76 -5.07 -0.99
C ARG A 503 23.77 -4.07 -0.40
N ALA A 504 25.05 -4.45 -0.33
CA ALA A 504 26.13 -3.58 0.13
C ALA A 504 27.05 -3.15 -1.02
N VAL A 505 27.66 -1.98 -0.87
CA VAL A 505 28.80 -1.55 -1.66
C VAL A 505 30.05 -2.14 -1.05
N VAL A 506 30.85 -2.83 -1.86
CA VAL A 506 32.09 -3.45 -1.41
C VAL A 506 33.28 -2.57 -1.79
N LEU A 507 34.02 -2.11 -0.79
CA LEU A 507 35.29 -1.40 -0.96
C LEU A 507 36.40 -2.43 -1.24
N VAL A 508 37.04 -2.31 -2.39
CA VAL A 508 38.08 -3.24 -2.88
C VAL A 508 39.34 -2.48 -3.30
N LYS A 509 40.54 -3.04 -3.08
CA LYS A 509 41.78 -2.43 -3.56
C LYS A 509 42.06 -2.76 -5.03
N ARG A 510 42.72 -1.83 -5.72
CA ARG A 510 43.32 -2.03 -7.05
C ARG A 510 44.47 -3.04 -7.00
N GLY A 511 44.57 -3.90 -8.02
CA GLY A 511 45.66 -4.88 -8.19
C GLY A 511 45.18 -6.34 -8.26
N GLY A 512 46.06 -7.26 -8.63
CA GLY A 512 45.82 -8.72 -8.62
C GLY A 512 45.03 -9.30 -9.81
N CYS A 513 44.00 -8.62 -10.30
CA CYS A 513 43.19 -9.02 -11.47
C CYS A 513 42.48 -7.82 -12.11
N SER A 514 41.78 -8.05 -13.23
CA SER A 514 41.01 -7.05 -13.95
C SER A 514 39.81 -6.51 -13.15
N PHE A 515 39.33 -5.32 -13.49
CA PHE A 515 38.19 -4.69 -12.81
C PHE A 515 36.88 -5.46 -13.04
N GLY A 516 36.69 -6.08 -14.21
CA GLY A 516 35.52 -6.91 -14.50
C GLY A 516 35.47 -8.17 -13.62
N VAL A 517 36.61 -8.84 -13.41
CA VAL A 517 36.71 -9.99 -12.49
C VAL A 517 36.38 -9.59 -11.06
N LYS A 518 36.89 -8.45 -10.58
CA LYS A 518 36.56 -7.92 -9.23
C LYS A 518 35.07 -7.65 -9.08
N MET A 519 34.47 -6.97 -10.06
CA MET A 519 33.06 -6.63 -10.05
C MET A 519 32.19 -7.90 -10.09
N ARG A 520 32.58 -8.92 -10.86
CA ARG A 520 31.90 -10.22 -10.87
C ARG A 520 31.96 -10.91 -9.51
N ALA A 521 33.14 -10.94 -8.88
CA ALA A 521 33.29 -11.53 -7.55
C ALA A 521 32.43 -10.82 -6.50
N VAL A 522 32.31 -9.49 -6.56
CA VAL A 522 31.43 -8.69 -5.70
C VAL A 522 29.95 -9.02 -5.97
N GLN A 523 29.56 -9.14 -7.23
CA GLN A 523 28.19 -9.51 -7.61
C GLN A 523 27.82 -10.92 -7.13
N ASP A 524 28.73 -11.88 -7.26
CA ASP A 524 28.52 -13.29 -6.86
C ASP A 524 28.29 -13.44 -5.35
N VAL A 525 28.82 -12.53 -4.52
CA VAL A 525 28.57 -12.49 -3.07
C VAL A 525 27.37 -11.62 -2.68
N GLY A 526 26.58 -11.20 -3.66
CA GLY A 526 25.35 -10.41 -3.46
C GLY A 526 25.57 -8.90 -3.30
N GLY A 527 26.77 -8.40 -3.58
CA GLY A 527 27.08 -6.97 -3.60
C GLY A 527 26.18 -6.20 -4.56
N ALA A 528 25.80 -4.98 -4.19
CA ALA A 528 25.03 -4.09 -5.06
C ALA A 528 25.91 -3.11 -5.86
N GLY A 529 27.15 -2.88 -5.40
CA GLY A 529 28.11 -2.03 -6.08
C GLY A 529 29.54 -2.27 -5.62
N MET A 530 30.50 -1.79 -6.40
CA MET A 530 31.92 -1.91 -6.12
C MET A 530 32.57 -0.53 -6.06
N LEU A 531 33.23 -0.20 -4.95
CA LEU A 531 34.07 0.99 -4.84
C LEU A 531 35.54 0.57 -4.89
N LEU A 532 36.24 0.92 -5.97
CA LEU A 532 37.65 0.57 -6.16
C LEU A 532 38.56 1.65 -5.58
N LEU A 533 39.26 1.31 -4.51
CA LEU A 533 40.35 2.09 -3.94
C LEU A 533 41.57 2.03 -4.86
N ASN A 534 41.94 3.17 -5.44
CA ASN A 534 43.10 3.29 -6.30
C ASN A 534 44.41 3.28 -5.47
N SER A 535 45.53 2.95 -6.12
CA SER A 535 46.87 2.93 -5.54
C SER A 535 47.51 4.32 -5.37
N ASP A 536 46.86 5.36 -5.88
CA ASP A 536 47.31 6.75 -5.83
C ASP A 536 46.08 7.69 -5.73
N GLU A 537 46.32 9.01 -5.64
CA GLU A 537 45.26 10.02 -5.44
C GLU A 537 44.38 10.26 -6.67
N SER A 538 44.74 9.74 -7.85
CA SER A 538 43.98 9.99 -9.08
C SER A 538 42.70 9.16 -9.14
N LEU A 539 41.68 9.72 -9.76
CA LEU A 539 40.50 8.98 -10.19
C LEU A 539 40.78 8.35 -11.55
N ILE A 540 40.61 7.03 -11.64
CA ILE A 540 40.89 6.28 -12.87
C ILE A 540 39.59 5.77 -13.50
N PRO A 541 39.45 5.86 -14.84
CA PRO A 541 38.32 5.24 -15.51
C PRO A 541 38.44 3.72 -15.38
N LEU A 542 37.39 3.07 -14.90
CA LEU A 542 37.36 1.62 -14.82
C LEU A 542 36.96 1.07 -16.20
N MET A 543 37.90 0.36 -16.82
CA MET A 543 37.74 -0.32 -18.11
C MET A 543 38.04 -1.82 -17.96
N THR A 544 37.37 -2.65 -18.74
CA THR A 544 37.52 -4.11 -18.71
C THR A 544 37.37 -4.69 -20.12
N ASP A 545 37.78 -5.95 -20.30
CA ASP A 545 37.58 -6.65 -21.56
C ASP A 545 36.08 -6.81 -21.86
N PRO A 546 35.61 -6.60 -23.10
CA PRO A 546 34.19 -6.77 -23.44
C PRO A 546 33.59 -8.13 -23.05
N ARG A 547 34.39 -9.20 -23.04
CA ARG A 547 33.94 -10.54 -22.62
C ARG A 547 33.67 -10.61 -21.12
N GLU A 548 34.31 -9.76 -20.32
CA GLU A 548 34.09 -9.68 -18.88
C GLU A 548 32.88 -8.82 -18.51
N VAL A 549 32.32 -8.04 -19.44
CA VAL A 549 31.13 -7.20 -19.21
C VAL A 549 29.84 -8.00 -19.20
N GLU A 550 29.78 -9.11 -19.94
CA GLU A 550 28.58 -9.93 -20.06
C GLU A 550 28.10 -10.43 -18.69
N GLY A 551 26.83 -10.18 -18.39
CA GLY A 551 26.19 -10.55 -17.13
C GLY A 551 26.54 -9.68 -15.90
N LEU A 552 27.36 -8.63 -16.04
CA LEU A 552 27.60 -7.66 -14.96
C LEU A 552 26.42 -6.67 -14.84
N LYS A 553 25.74 -6.71 -13.70
CA LYS A 553 24.54 -5.93 -13.39
C LYS A 553 24.76 -4.89 -12.29
N ILE A 554 25.79 -5.07 -11.46
CA ILE A 554 26.12 -4.13 -10.38
C ILE A 554 26.90 -2.93 -10.93
N TRP A 555 26.83 -1.80 -10.24
CA TRP A 555 27.58 -0.61 -10.62
C TRP A 555 28.98 -0.60 -9.99
N GLY A 556 29.89 0.22 -10.54
CA GLY A 556 31.20 0.44 -9.93
C GLY A 556 31.64 1.89 -10.01
N ALA A 557 32.56 2.29 -9.13
CA ALA A 557 33.25 3.57 -9.19
C ALA A 557 34.67 3.45 -8.64
N SER A 558 35.58 4.33 -9.05
CA SER A 558 36.91 4.46 -8.47
C SER A 558 36.97 5.63 -7.49
N ILE A 559 37.82 5.49 -6.47
CA ILE A 559 38.11 6.51 -5.47
C ILE A 559 39.63 6.61 -5.27
N GLY A 560 40.14 7.82 -5.03
CA GLY A 560 41.57 8.05 -4.76
C GLY A 560 42.03 7.41 -3.45
N LEU A 561 43.34 7.17 -3.33
CA LEU A 561 43.97 6.45 -2.21
C LEU A 561 43.61 7.07 -0.85
N ARG A 562 43.90 8.36 -0.61
CA ARG A 562 43.62 9.01 0.69
C ARG A 562 42.16 8.90 1.11
N ASN A 563 41.25 9.18 0.18
CA ASN A 563 39.81 9.15 0.46
C ASN A 563 39.32 7.72 0.73
N GLY A 564 39.77 6.76 -0.07
CA GLY A 564 39.47 5.35 0.14
C GLY A 564 40.01 4.81 1.46
N THR A 565 41.24 5.20 1.84
CA THR A 565 41.85 4.82 3.12
C THR A 565 41.10 5.42 4.30
N ALA A 566 40.60 6.66 4.20
CA ALA A 566 39.77 7.25 5.24
C ALA A 566 38.49 6.43 5.51
N ILE A 567 37.78 6.02 4.44
CA ILE A 567 36.62 5.13 4.55
C ILE A 567 37.03 3.81 5.21
N GLN A 568 38.14 3.21 4.76
CA GLN A 568 38.64 1.94 5.26
C GLN A 568 38.98 1.98 6.76
N ASP A 569 39.64 3.04 7.21
CA ASP A 569 40.00 3.26 8.62
C ASP A 569 38.77 3.44 9.50
N ILE A 570 37.77 4.17 8.99
CA ILE A 570 36.48 4.34 9.69
C ILE A 570 35.75 3.00 9.78
N LEU A 571 35.69 2.21 8.70
CA LEU A 571 35.08 0.88 8.71
C LEU A 571 35.77 -0.09 9.67
N ALA A 572 37.09 -0.01 9.78
CA ALA A 572 37.86 -0.83 10.72
C ALA A 572 37.57 -0.47 12.19
N LYS A 573 37.28 0.80 12.48
CA LYS A 573 36.93 1.30 13.82
C LYS A 573 35.46 1.10 14.16
N SER A 574 34.57 1.26 13.19
CA SER A 574 33.12 1.30 13.40
C SER A 574 32.50 -0.09 13.59
N LYS A 575 33.10 -1.15 13.01
CA LYS A 575 32.74 -2.59 13.09
C LYS A 575 31.24 -2.94 13.05
N THR A 576 30.49 -2.61 14.10
CA THR A 576 29.07 -2.88 14.27
C THR A 576 28.18 -1.66 14.03
N LEU A 577 28.73 -0.45 13.98
CA LEU A 577 27.99 0.77 13.74
C LEU A 577 27.60 0.90 12.26
N PRO A 578 26.42 1.48 11.97
CA PRO A 578 25.95 1.63 10.60
C PRO A 578 26.84 2.62 9.84
N THR A 579 27.12 2.29 8.59
CA THR A 579 27.90 3.11 7.66
C THR A 579 27.25 3.03 6.28
N LEU A 580 26.99 4.18 5.68
CA LEU A 580 26.24 4.30 4.44
C LEU A 580 27.01 5.12 3.42
N VAL A 581 26.87 4.76 2.15
CA VAL A 581 27.34 5.55 1.01
C VAL A 581 26.19 5.85 0.06
N LYS A 582 26.18 7.05 -0.50
CA LYS A 582 25.29 7.46 -1.58
C LYS A 582 26.10 8.22 -2.62
N ILE A 583 25.83 7.98 -3.90
CA ILE A 583 26.47 8.70 -5.01
C ILE A 583 25.40 9.50 -5.73
N TYR A 584 25.62 10.80 -5.85
CA TYR A 584 24.71 11.70 -6.54
C TYR A 584 24.94 11.66 -8.05
N PRO A 585 23.89 11.88 -8.86
CA PRO A 585 24.07 12.12 -10.28
C PRO A 585 24.94 13.38 -10.50
N HIS A 586 25.60 13.46 -11.64
CA HIS A 586 26.35 14.66 -12.01
C HIS A 586 25.35 15.80 -12.24
N GLU A 587 25.56 16.95 -11.61
CA GLU A 587 24.79 18.16 -11.90
C GLU A 587 25.15 18.62 -13.32
N GLU A 588 24.20 18.57 -14.27
CA GLU A 588 24.39 19.27 -15.55
C GLU A 588 24.32 20.77 -15.26
N GLU A 589 25.42 21.50 -15.47
CA GLU A 589 25.36 22.97 -15.46
C GLU A 589 24.27 23.41 -16.44
N PRO A 590 23.37 24.33 -16.03
CA PRO A 590 22.37 24.86 -16.95
C PRO A 590 23.08 25.48 -18.16
N PRO A 591 22.54 25.35 -19.38
CA PRO A 591 23.21 25.85 -20.58
C PRO A 591 23.47 27.35 -20.42
N ASP A 592 24.76 27.70 -20.49
CA ASP A 592 25.26 29.07 -20.46
C ASP A 592 24.57 29.86 -21.59
N THR A 593 23.63 30.73 -21.21
CA THR A 593 22.89 31.59 -22.13
C THR A 593 23.75 32.82 -22.43
N THR A 594 24.90 32.61 -23.06
CA THR A 594 25.77 33.69 -23.53
C THR A 594 26.26 33.44 -24.96
N ASP A 595 25.35 33.12 -25.88
CA ASP A 595 25.57 33.40 -27.31
C ASP A 595 24.52 34.40 -27.79
N SER A 596 24.86 35.68 -27.65
CA SER A 596 24.21 36.76 -28.40
C SER A 596 24.81 36.78 -29.81
N PRO A 597 23.99 36.65 -30.87
CA PRO A 597 24.50 36.71 -32.23
C PRO A 597 24.89 38.15 -32.59
N ASN A 598 26.13 38.34 -33.03
CA ASN A 598 26.53 39.48 -33.87
C ASN A 598 26.62 39.03 -35.32
#